data_AF-A0A164JL14-F1
#
_entry.id   AF-A0A164JL14-F1
#
_cell.length_a   1.000
_cell.length_b   1.000
_cell.length_c   1.000
_cell.angle_alpha   90.00
_cell.angle_beta   90.00
_cell.angle_gamma   90.00
#
_symmetry.space_group_name_H-M   'P 1'
#
loop_
_entity.id
_entity.type
_entity.pdbx_description
1 polymer ?
#
loop_
_entity_poly.entity_id
_entity_poly.type
_entity_poly.pdbx_seq_one_letter_code
_entity_poly.pdbx_strand_id
1 'polypeptide(L)'
;MLQAYFEEKYPNLDRQTRYHVVRIDAYIRKGGIHTGLASCTEISEALKIPPSKVETLVRLANIRTVSLDLPIGDEPGSYRQVAEPTPAGFADIELSASIAKALVDLPSPETALQVIMLHLVEGIPLDQVAARVNLTAAEATSLVACATSRLRSALASSE
;
A
#
# COMPACT_ATOMS: atom_id res chain seq x y z
N MET A 1 6.16 18.06 25.59
CA MET A 1 5.02 17.18 25.91
C MET A 1 4.17 16.80 24.69
N LEU A 2 3.77 17.72 23.81
CA LEU A 2 2.97 17.37 22.61
C LEU A 2 3.67 16.40 21.64
N GLN A 3 4.99 16.51 21.47
CA GLN A 3 5.74 15.67 20.52
C GLN A 3 5.74 14.19 20.93
N ALA A 4 5.95 13.89 22.22
CA ALA A 4 5.94 12.52 22.75
C ALA A 4 4.54 11.88 22.60
N TYR A 5 3.47 12.63 22.85
CA TYR A 5 2.09 12.15 22.65
C TYR A 5 1.82 11.76 21.19
N PHE A 6 2.35 12.50 20.22
CA PHE A 6 2.15 12.18 18.80
C PHE A 6 3.13 11.13 18.27
N GLU A 7 4.30 10.99 18.88
CA GLU A 7 5.19 9.85 18.66
C GLU A 7 4.52 8.54 19.12
N GLU A 8 3.82 8.58 20.26
CA GLU A 8 3.04 7.45 20.77
C GLU A 8 1.75 7.19 19.95
N LYS A 9 1.04 8.25 19.53
CA LYS A 9 -0.19 8.12 18.72
C LYS A 9 0.08 7.68 17.28
N TYR A 10 1.26 7.99 16.73
CA TYR A 10 1.65 7.68 15.35
C TYR A 10 3.07 7.11 15.26
N PRO A 11 3.31 5.92 15.85
CA PRO A 11 4.65 5.34 15.95
C PRO A 11 5.21 4.95 14.57
N ASN A 12 4.34 4.51 13.65
CA ASN A 12 4.71 3.98 12.34
C ASN A 12 4.87 5.04 11.23
N LEU A 13 4.73 6.33 11.56
CA LEU A 13 4.87 7.42 10.58
C LEU A 13 6.26 8.07 10.65
N ASP A 14 6.81 8.44 9.51
CA ASP A 14 8.01 9.27 9.47
C ASP A 14 7.74 10.68 10.07
N ARG A 15 8.81 11.37 10.46
CA ARG A 15 8.72 12.65 11.17
C ARG A 15 7.95 13.72 10.40
N GLN A 16 8.10 13.77 9.08
CA GLN A 16 7.46 14.78 8.24
C GLN A 16 5.98 14.49 8.06
N THR A 17 5.62 13.24 7.77
CA THR A 17 4.23 12.80 7.69
C THR A 17 3.50 13.00 9.01
N ARG A 18 4.14 12.62 10.13
CA ARG A 18 3.59 12.82 11.48
C ARG A 18 3.30 14.31 11.75
N TYR A 19 4.20 15.22 11.39
CA TYR A 19 3.97 16.66 11.54
C TYR A 19 2.71 17.14 10.78
N HIS A 20 2.52 16.69 9.54
CA HIS A 20 1.34 17.05 8.75
C HIS A 20 0.04 16.46 9.31
N VAL A 21 0.06 15.19 9.72
CA VAL A 21 -1.08 14.50 10.35
C VAL A 21 -1.51 15.22 11.63
N VAL A 22 -0.55 15.62 12.47
CA VAL A 22 -0.82 16.39 13.70
C VAL A 22 -1.48 17.73 13.43
N ARG A 23 -1.02 18.45 12.39
CA ARG A 23 -1.61 19.74 12.01
C ARG A 23 -3.04 19.58 11.51
N ILE A 24 -3.31 18.54 10.73
CA ILE A 24 -4.65 18.20 10.24
C ILE A 24 -5.56 17.81 11.40
N ASP A 25 -5.12 16.91 12.29
CA ASP A 25 -5.87 16.48 13.48
C ASP A 25 -6.19 17.65 14.41
N ALA A 26 -5.25 18.59 14.59
CA ALA A 26 -5.48 19.81 15.35
C ALA A 26 -6.46 20.77 14.65
N TYR A 27 -6.41 20.88 13.32
CA TYR A 27 -7.32 21.69 12.51
C TYR A 27 -8.76 21.15 12.57
N ILE A 28 -8.93 19.83 12.46
CA ILE A 28 -10.22 19.16 12.60
C ILE A 28 -10.77 19.35 14.02
N ARG A 29 -9.95 19.09 15.06
CA ARG A 29 -10.37 19.21 16.47
C ARG A 29 -10.72 20.63 16.90
N LYS A 30 -10.05 21.65 16.35
CA LYS A 30 -10.35 23.06 16.64
C LYS A 30 -11.62 23.57 15.96
N GLY A 31 -12.34 22.70 15.24
CA GLY A 31 -13.54 23.07 14.52
C GLY A 31 -13.18 23.90 13.31
N GLY A 32 -12.56 23.27 12.31
CA GLY A 32 -12.56 23.73 10.91
C GLY A 32 -13.99 23.80 10.37
N ILE A 33 -14.73 24.74 10.96
CA ILE A 33 -16.03 25.37 10.73
C ILE A 33 -17.21 24.46 10.36
N HIS A 34 -18.13 24.40 11.32
CA HIS A 34 -19.59 24.33 11.23
C HIS A 34 -20.20 23.45 10.12
N THR A 35 -20.89 22.38 10.54
CA THR A 35 -21.90 21.61 9.78
C THR A 35 -21.47 20.45 8.86
N GLY A 36 -20.20 20.04 8.83
CA GLY A 36 -19.82 18.86 8.07
C GLY A 36 -18.36 18.45 8.19
N LEU A 37 -18.04 17.25 7.69
CA LEU A 37 -16.68 16.76 7.51
C LEU A 37 -15.91 17.77 6.62
N ALA A 38 -14.87 18.42 7.14
CA ALA A 38 -14.08 19.40 6.38
C ALA A 38 -13.56 18.79 5.07
N SER A 39 -13.72 19.50 3.96
CA SER A 39 -13.33 18.97 2.65
C SER A 39 -11.81 18.97 2.50
N CYS A 40 -11.26 18.03 1.73
CA CYS A 40 -9.81 17.96 1.49
C CYS A 40 -9.26 19.24 0.84
N THR A 41 -10.09 19.95 0.07
CA THR A 41 -9.75 21.24 -0.56
C THR A 41 -9.56 22.34 0.48
N GLU A 42 -10.46 22.44 1.46
CA GLU A 42 -10.36 23.43 2.54
C GLU A 42 -9.13 23.18 3.43
N ILE A 43 -8.85 21.92 3.74
CA ILE A 43 -7.67 21.53 4.52
C ILE A 43 -6.38 21.82 3.74
N SER A 44 -6.37 21.56 2.43
CA SER A 44 -5.27 21.90 1.52
C SER A 44 -4.95 23.38 1.56
N GLU A 45 -5.97 24.23 1.39
CA GLU A 45 -5.83 25.69 1.39
C GLU A 45 -5.40 26.24 2.76
N ALA A 46 -6.06 25.80 3.83
CA ALA A 46 -5.79 26.30 5.17
C ALA A 46 -4.40 25.90 5.69
N LEU A 47 -3.94 24.69 5.36
CA LEU A 47 -2.67 24.16 5.87
C LEU A 47 -1.50 24.28 4.89
N LYS A 48 -1.76 24.74 3.66
CA LYS A 48 -0.81 24.82 2.55
C LYS A 48 -0.17 23.45 2.25
N ILE A 49 -0.99 22.40 2.25
CA ILE A 49 -0.58 21.02 1.95
C ILE A 49 -1.09 20.71 0.54
N PRO A 50 -0.30 20.06 -0.34
CA PRO A 50 -0.77 19.74 -1.68
C PRO A 50 -1.99 18.81 -1.64
N PRO A 51 -3.02 19.04 -2.48
CA PRO A 51 -4.28 18.31 -2.41
C PRO A 51 -4.10 16.80 -2.64
N SER A 52 -3.11 16.42 -3.43
CA SER A 52 -2.73 15.01 -3.67
C SER A 52 -2.29 14.26 -2.42
N LYS A 53 -1.84 14.96 -1.36
CA LYS A 53 -1.43 14.35 -0.09
C LYS A 53 -2.48 14.50 1.00
N VAL A 54 -3.42 15.44 0.87
CA VAL A 54 -4.38 15.74 1.94
C VAL A 54 -5.30 14.56 2.21
N GLU A 55 -5.80 13.88 1.18
CA GLU A 55 -6.69 12.73 1.38
C GLU A 55 -6.01 11.62 2.19
N THR A 56 -4.78 11.25 1.82
CA THR A 56 -3.98 10.26 2.54
C THR A 56 -3.73 10.68 3.99
N LEU A 57 -3.35 11.94 4.21
CA LEU A 57 -3.06 12.46 5.55
C LEU A 57 -4.31 12.57 6.42
N VAL A 58 -5.47 12.90 5.85
CA VAL A 58 -6.76 12.92 6.54
C VAL A 58 -7.19 11.52 6.93
N ARG A 59 -7.02 10.53 6.03
CA ARG A 59 -7.25 9.12 6.38
C ARG A 59 -6.35 8.71 7.54
N LEU A 60 -5.05 8.98 7.46
CA LEU A 60 -4.08 8.68 8.54
C LEU A 60 -4.44 9.38 9.86
N ALA A 61 -4.89 10.63 9.83
CA ALA A 61 -5.34 11.35 11.02
C ALA A 61 -6.56 10.70 11.69
N ASN A 62 -7.47 10.13 10.89
CA ASN A 62 -8.69 9.47 11.35
C ASN A 62 -8.50 7.98 11.70
N ILE A 63 -7.38 7.35 11.33
CA ILE A 63 -7.09 5.97 11.73
C ILE A 63 -6.97 5.92 13.25
N ARG A 64 -7.91 5.23 13.89
CA ARG A 64 -7.76 4.77 15.26
C ARG A 64 -7.07 3.42 15.22
N THR A 65 -5.82 3.37 15.64
CA THR A 65 -5.15 2.10 15.94
C THR A 65 -5.85 1.49 17.15
N VAL A 66 -6.50 0.34 16.95
CA VAL A 66 -7.14 -0.43 18.03
C VAL A 66 -6.21 -1.58 18.37
N SER A 67 -5.92 -1.78 19.66
CA SER A 67 -5.13 -2.93 20.09
C SER A 67 -5.84 -4.23 19.72
N LEU A 68 -5.08 -5.22 19.25
CA LEU A 68 -5.59 -6.56 18.98
C LEU A 68 -5.91 -7.32 20.28
N ASP A 69 -5.23 -6.95 21.38
CA ASP A 69 -5.46 -7.51 22.72
C ASP A 69 -6.70 -6.92 23.40
N LEU A 70 -7.39 -5.96 22.76
CA LEU A 70 -8.65 -5.46 23.28
C LEU A 70 -9.75 -6.49 22.98
N PRO A 71 -10.50 -6.96 24.00
CA PRO A 71 -11.59 -7.89 23.77
C PRO A 71 -12.69 -7.25 22.89
N ILE A 72 -13.25 -8.05 21.99
CA ILE A 72 -14.41 -7.69 21.18
C ILE A 72 -15.66 -8.13 21.93
N GLY A 73 -16.41 -7.15 22.44
CA GLY A 73 -17.64 -7.38 23.21
C GLY A 73 -17.36 -7.79 24.66
N ASP A 74 -18.40 -8.29 25.34
CA ASP A 74 -18.33 -8.65 26.77
C ASP A 74 -17.79 -10.06 27.02
N GLU A 75 -17.41 -10.79 25.97
CA GLU A 75 -16.99 -12.19 26.07
C GLU A 75 -15.47 -12.30 26.28
N PRO A 76 -15.00 -12.85 27.41
CA PRO A 76 -13.58 -13.03 27.66
C PRO A 76 -12.97 -14.01 26.65
N GLY A 77 -11.92 -13.59 25.95
CA GLY A 77 -11.20 -14.41 24.98
C GLY A 77 -11.56 -14.16 23.50
N SER A 78 -12.55 -13.31 23.23
CA SER A 78 -12.85 -12.85 21.87
C SER A 78 -11.92 -11.70 21.49
N TYR A 79 -10.89 -11.96 20.69
CA TYR A 79 -9.94 -10.95 20.22
C TYR A 79 -10.09 -10.71 18.72
N ARG A 80 -9.61 -9.55 18.26
CA ARG A 80 -9.65 -9.21 16.83
C ARG A 80 -8.72 -10.13 16.05
N GLN A 81 -9.30 -11.06 15.30
CA GLN A 81 -8.57 -11.92 14.39
C GLN A 81 -8.23 -11.15 13.11
N VAL A 82 -6.94 -11.08 12.79
CA VAL A 82 -6.44 -10.55 11.53
C VAL A 82 -5.99 -11.76 10.72
N ALA A 83 -6.58 -11.97 9.54
CA ALA A 83 -6.10 -13.00 8.64
C ALA A 83 -4.64 -12.69 8.28
N GLU A 84 -3.77 -13.68 8.40
CA GLU A 84 -2.44 -13.57 7.80
C GLU A 84 -2.63 -13.36 6.29
N PRO A 85 -1.95 -12.37 5.68
CA PRO A 85 -2.02 -12.23 4.24
C PRO A 85 -1.43 -13.49 3.64
N THR A 86 -2.29 -14.32 3.04
CA THR A 86 -1.85 -15.47 2.27
C THR A 86 -0.95 -14.93 1.17
N PRO A 87 0.31 -15.38 1.04
CA PRO A 87 1.10 -15.00 -0.11
C PRO A 87 0.30 -15.42 -1.35
N ALA A 88 0.07 -14.49 -2.27
CA ALA A 88 -0.40 -14.80 -3.61
C ALA A 88 0.70 -15.60 -4.31
N GLY A 89 0.83 -16.87 -3.95
CA GLY A 89 1.75 -17.83 -4.54
C GLY A 89 0.96 -18.71 -5.49
N PHE A 90 1.59 -19.11 -6.60
CA PHE A 90 1.06 -20.17 -7.43
C PHE A 90 0.90 -21.44 -6.60
N ALA A 91 -0.28 -22.08 -6.67
CA ALA A 91 -0.51 -23.37 -6.02
C ALA A 91 0.35 -24.51 -6.62
N ASP A 92 0.91 -24.26 -7.81
CA ASP A 92 1.78 -25.17 -8.54
C ASP A 92 3.26 -24.77 -8.36
N ILE A 93 3.97 -25.62 -7.62
CA ILE A 93 5.39 -25.42 -7.29
C ILE A 93 6.27 -25.52 -8.55
N GLU A 94 5.95 -26.41 -9.49
CA GLU A 94 6.73 -26.58 -10.73
C GLU A 94 6.56 -25.37 -11.65
N LEU A 95 5.32 -24.88 -11.77
CA LEU A 95 5.04 -23.65 -12.50
C LEU A 95 5.78 -22.45 -11.87
N SER A 96 5.75 -22.33 -10.54
CA SER A 96 6.44 -21.24 -9.83
C SER A 96 7.96 -21.28 -10.05
N ALA A 97 8.56 -22.48 -10.06
CA ALA A 97 9.98 -22.66 -10.29
C ALA A 97 10.37 -22.33 -11.74
N SER A 98 9.53 -22.71 -12.70
CA SER A 98 9.73 -22.38 -14.12
C SER A 98 9.65 -20.87 -14.38
N ILE A 99 8.66 -20.19 -13.77
CA ILE A 99 8.52 -18.73 -13.83
C ILE A 99 9.73 -18.05 -13.20
N ALA A 100 10.14 -18.47 -11.99
CA ALA A 100 11.30 -17.89 -11.32
C ALA A 100 12.59 -18.04 -12.15
N LYS A 101 12.79 -19.23 -12.74
CA LYS A 101 13.93 -19.51 -13.63
C LYS A 101 13.90 -18.65 -14.89
N ALA A 102 12.74 -18.42 -15.49
CA ALA A 102 12.60 -17.59 -16.69
C ALA A 102 12.90 -16.10 -16.46
N LEU A 103 12.71 -15.63 -15.22
CA LEU A 103 12.86 -14.22 -14.84
C LEU A 103 14.21 -13.92 -14.19
N VAL A 104 15.01 -14.93 -13.83
CA VAL A 104 16.26 -14.77 -13.06
C VAL A 104 17.29 -13.84 -13.72
N ASP A 105 17.30 -13.80 -15.05
CA ASP A 105 18.23 -12.97 -15.84
C ASP A 105 17.76 -11.51 -16.00
N LEU A 106 16.58 -11.16 -15.49
CA LEU A 106 16.12 -9.78 -15.49
C LEU A 106 16.88 -8.97 -14.42
N PRO A 107 17.09 -7.66 -14.64
CA PRO A 107 17.81 -6.82 -13.69
C PRO A 107 17.12 -6.73 -12.31
N SER A 108 15.82 -7.06 -12.22
CA SER A 108 15.08 -7.09 -10.97
C SER A 108 14.05 -8.23 -11.01
N PRO A 109 14.47 -9.48 -10.73
CA PRO A 109 13.63 -10.66 -10.89
C PRO A 109 12.44 -10.66 -9.91
N GLU A 110 12.63 -10.19 -8.68
CA GLU A 110 11.55 -10.08 -7.67
C GLU A 110 10.49 -9.06 -8.10
N THR A 111 10.91 -7.88 -8.56
CA THR A 111 10.02 -6.85 -9.09
C THR A 111 9.28 -7.35 -10.32
N ALA A 112 9.95 -8.08 -11.21
CA ALA A 112 9.33 -8.65 -12.40
C ALA A 112 8.28 -9.70 -12.05
N LEU A 113 8.57 -10.60 -11.10
CA LEU A 113 7.63 -11.58 -10.59
C LEU A 113 6.38 -10.88 -10.02
N GLN A 114 6.57 -9.87 -9.17
CA GLN A 114 5.47 -9.15 -8.53
C GLN A 114 4.60 -8.41 -9.54
N VAL A 115 5.20 -7.78 -10.55
CA VAL A 115 4.46 -7.11 -11.64
C VAL A 115 3.64 -8.12 -12.45
N ILE A 116 4.19 -9.30 -12.77
CA ILE A 116 3.48 -10.37 -13.48
C ILE A 116 2.33 -10.92 -12.63
N MET A 117 2.55 -11.19 -11.34
CA MET A 117 1.51 -11.67 -10.45
C MET A 117 0.32 -10.69 -10.39
N LEU A 118 0.61 -9.43 -10.11
CA LEU A 118 -0.44 -8.41 -9.98
C LEU A 118 -1.13 -8.13 -11.32
N HIS A 119 -0.38 -8.06 -12.42
CA HIS A 119 -0.95 -7.67 -13.71
C HIS A 119 -1.60 -8.84 -14.47
N LEU A 120 -0.91 -9.98 -14.57
CA LEU A 120 -1.32 -11.12 -15.39
C LEU A 120 -2.14 -12.16 -14.62
N VAL A 121 -1.88 -12.36 -13.33
CA VAL A 121 -2.62 -13.33 -12.51
C VAL A 121 -3.82 -12.69 -11.84
N GLU A 122 -3.63 -11.55 -11.19
CA GLU A 122 -4.71 -10.83 -10.48
C GLU A 122 -5.49 -9.86 -11.37
N GLY A 123 -5.04 -9.64 -12.62
CA GLY A 123 -5.75 -8.80 -13.60
C GLY A 123 -5.74 -7.30 -13.30
N ILE A 124 -4.83 -6.84 -12.44
CA ILE A 124 -4.75 -5.43 -12.05
C ILE A 124 -4.20 -4.60 -13.22
N PRO A 125 -4.79 -3.43 -13.54
CA PRO A 125 -4.27 -2.53 -14.57
C PRO A 125 -2.80 -2.14 -14.35
N LEU A 126 -2.01 -2.10 -15.44
CA LEU A 126 -0.55 -1.91 -15.37
C LEU A 126 -0.13 -0.58 -14.74
N ASP A 127 -0.93 0.47 -14.91
CA ASP A 127 -0.74 1.78 -14.28
C ASP A 127 -0.84 1.72 -12.75
N GLN A 128 -1.80 0.94 -12.23
CA GLN A 128 -1.96 0.69 -10.80
C GLN A 128 -0.86 -0.21 -10.24
N VAL A 129 -0.42 -1.21 -11.02
CA VAL A 129 0.72 -2.05 -10.66
C VAL A 129 2.00 -1.22 -10.61
N ALA A 130 2.30 -0.43 -11.64
CA ALA A 130 3.47 0.44 -11.69
C ALA A 130 3.56 1.37 -10.48
N ALA A 131 2.44 1.99 -10.09
CA ALA A 131 2.35 2.82 -8.90
C ALA A 131 2.63 2.05 -7.60
N ARG A 132 2.16 0.79 -7.48
CA ARG A 132 2.40 -0.06 -6.30
C ARG A 132 3.85 -0.51 -6.16
N VAL A 133 4.54 -0.77 -7.28
CA VAL A 133 5.94 -1.24 -7.27
C VAL A 133 6.95 -0.11 -7.48
N ASN A 134 6.52 1.16 -7.41
CA ASN A 134 7.33 2.36 -7.63
C ASN A 134 8.10 2.37 -8.97
N LEU A 135 7.47 1.88 -10.03
CA LEU A 135 7.98 1.95 -11.41
C LEU A 135 7.31 3.07 -12.19
N THR A 136 8.04 3.64 -13.14
CA THR A 136 7.41 4.49 -14.17
C THR A 136 6.58 3.63 -15.12
N ALA A 137 5.60 4.24 -15.80
CA ALA A 137 4.79 3.53 -16.79
C ALA A 137 5.63 2.93 -17.94
N ALA A 138 6.70 3.61 -18.34
CA ALA A 138 7.62 3.15 -19.38
C ALA A 138 8.41 1.92 -18.92
N GLU A 139 8.93 1.94 -17.68
CA GLU A 139 9.64 0.81 -17.09
C GLU A 139 8.73 -0.39 -16.90
N ALA A 140 7.51 -0.19 -16.38
CA ALA A 140 6.54 -1.26 -16.19
C ALA A 140 6.15 -1.93 -17.53
N THR A 141 5.93 -1.13 -18.58
CA THR A 141 5.62 -1.63 -19.92
C THR A 141 6.78 -2.44 -20.51
N SER A 142 8.00 -1.90 -20.43
CA SER A 142 9.20 -2.60 -20.91
C SER A 142 9.45 -3.90 -20.14
N LEU A 143 9.24 -3.87 -18.82
CA LEU A 143 9.43 -5.02 -17.94
C LEU A 143 8.42 -6.12 -18.25
N VAL A 144 7.14 -5.78 -18.43
CA VAL A 144 6.11 -6.75 -18.84
C VAL A 144 6.43 -7.35 -20.20
N ALA A 145 6.79 -6.53 -21.19
CA ALA A 145 7.14 -7.03 -22.53
C ALA A 145 8.31 -8.03 -22.50
N CYS A 146 9.39 -7.68 -21.78
CA CYS A 146 10.55 -8.56 -21.60
C CYS A 146 10.19 -9.85 -20.85
N ALA A 147 9.43 -9.72 -19.75
CA ALA A 147 9.05 -10.84 -18.92
C ALA A 147 8.11 -11.80 -19.65
N THR A 148 7.09 -11.29 -20.35
CA THR A 148 6.16 -12.11 -21.15
C THR A 148 6.89 -12.82 -22.30
N SER A 149 7.84 -12.17 -22.97
CA SER A 149 8.64 -12.83 -24.00
C SER A 149 9.43 -14.01 -23.45
N ARG A 150 10.10 -13.83 -22.30
CA ARG A 150 10.89 -14.87 -21.64
C ARG A 150 10.01 -16.01 -21.12
N LEU A 151 8.88 -15.68 -20.50
CA LEU A 151 7.91 -16.67 -20.02
C LEU A 151 7.35 -17.50 -21.18
N ARG A 152 7.04 -16.88 -22.32
CA ARG A 152 6.58 -17.61 -23.51
C ARG A 152 7.65 -18.58 -24.02
N SER A 153 8.91 -18.17 -24.08
CA SER A 153 10.01 -19.05 -24.48
C SER A 153 10.25 -20.18 -23.48
N ALA A 154 10.19 -19.89 -22.17
CA ALA A 154 10.42 -20.89 -21.12
C ALA A 154 9.31 -21.94 -21.07
N LEU A 155 8.05 -21.51 -21.17
CA LEU A 155 6.89 -22.40 -21.18
C LEU A 155 6.80 -23.23 -22.47
N ALA A 156 7.16 -22.66 -23.63
CA ALA A 156 7.24 -23.40 -24.89
C ALA A 156 8.40 -24.40 -24.95
N SER A 157 9.39 -24.30 -24.06
CA SER A 157 10.51 -25.25 -23.95
C SER A 157 10.28 -26.31 -22.86
N SER A 158 9.11 -26.28 -22.21
CA SER A 158 8.74 -27.14 -21.08
C SER A 158 7.70 -28.20 -21.45
N GLU A 159 7.30 -28.28 -22.73
CA GLU A 159 6.59 -29.41 -23.36
C GLU A 159 7.57 -30.37 -24.02
#